data_AF-A0A6M3IQT8-F1
#
_entry.id   AF-A0A6M3IQT8-F1
#
_cell.length_a   1.000
_cell.length_b   1.000
_cell.length_c   1.000
_cell.angle_alpha   90.00
_cell.angle_beta   90.00
_cell.angle_gamma   90.00
#
_symmetry.space_group_name_H-M   'P 1'
#
loop_
_entity.id
_entity.type
_entity.pdbx_description
1 polymer ?
#
loop_
_entity_poly.entity_id
_entity_poly.type
_entity_poly.pdbx_seq_one_letter_code
_entity_poly.pdbx_strand_id
1 'polypeptide(L)'
;SVAWSSNTNITQWNSGVDTSAGQVEFKDTGSFITGLGKIGPNIMVYFRDLVVVGNRTGRDTEPFTFSVTKPGVGLVAPRSLIEYNSTNAFVGSNNFYRMDGATPVILDEQGKMREKFFDIVGQTEIIKTVGIHNRLENELIWIANTKADGKLGFAYNYLIGEWNVYDYADDITCGGQGAI
;
A
#
# COMPACT_ATOMS: atom_id res chain seq x y z
N SER A 1 0.74 15.51 5.94
CA SER A 1 1.32 15.29 7.28
C SER A 1 0.71 14.05 7.89
N VAL A 2 1.32 13.52 8.95
CA VAL A 2 0.68 12.56 9.87
C VAL A 2 0.47 13.26 11.19
N ALA A 3 -0.74 13.18 11.74
CA ALA A 3 -1.12 13.79 13.02
C ALA A 3 -1.66 12.73 13.97
N TRP A 4 -1.57 13.01 15.27
CA TRP A 4 -2.11 12.17 16.34
C TRP A 4 -2.80 13.03 17.39
N SER A 5 -3.86 12.47 17.98
CA SER A 5 -4.59 13.10 19.08
C SER A 5 -3.86 12.95 20.41
N SER A 6 -4.35 13.68 21.40
CA SER A 6 -3.90 13.58 22.80
C SER A 6 -4.07 12.16 23.34
N ASN A 7 -3.15 11.76 24.22
CA ASN A 7 -3.20 10.45 24.89
C ASN A 7 -4.36 10.34 25.91
N THR A 8 -4.86 11.47 26.43
CA THR A 8 -5.96 11.51 27.41
C THR A 8 -7.32 11.78 26.78
N ASN A 9 -7.36 12.38 25.59
CA ASN A 9 -8.60 12.69 24.88
C ASN A 9 -8.45 12.57 23.35
N ILE A 10 -9.10 11.57 22.77
CA ILE A 10 -9.09 11.28 21.33
C ILE A 10 -9.71 12.37 20.45
N THR A 11 -10.50 13.28 21.04
CA THR A 11 -11.11 14.40 20.32
C THR A 11 -10.24 15.65 20.34
N GLN A 12 -9.17 15.67 21.14
CA GLN A 12 -8.21 16.76 21.20
C GLN A 12 -7.04 16.52 20.25
N TRP A 13 -6.87 17.41 19.28
CA TRP A 13 -5.81 17.36 18.26
C TRP A 13 -4.87 18.58 18.31
N ASN A 14 -5.12 19.53 19.22
CA ASN A 14 -4.34 20.75 19.36
C ASN A 14 -3.28 20.61 20.46
N SER A 15 -2.01 20.67 20.04
CA SER A 15 -0.84 20.59 20.93
C SER A 15 -0.73 21.76 21.92
N GLY A 16 -1.43 22.88 21.66
CA GLY A 16 -1.50 24.03 22.57
C GLY A 16 -2.41 23.82 23.78
N VAL A 17 -3.27 22.79 23.75
CA VAL A 17 -4.14 22.42 24.88
C VAL A 17 -3.59 21.18 25.60
N ASP A 18 -3.05 20.22 24.86
CA ASP A 18 -2.39 19.05 25.43
C ASP A 18 -1.13 18.72 24.60
N THR A 19 0.03 18.75 25.25
CA THR A 19 1.34 18.55 24.60
C THR A 19 1.57 17.12 24.09
N SER A 20 0.67 16.18 24.40
CA SER A 20 0.69 14.83 23.81
C SER A 20 0.08 14.77 22.41
N ALA A 21 -0.76 15.75 22.03
CA ALA A 21 -1.22 15.89 20.65
C ALA A 21 -0.11 16.50 19.78
N GLY A 22 -0.04 16.09 18.51
CA GLY A 22 1.01 16.57 17.63
C GLY A 22 0.87 16.14 16.18
N GLN A 23 1.80 16.61 15.36
CA GLN A 23 1.89 16.24 13.96
C GLN A 23 3.34 16.25 13.48
N VAL A 24 3.61 15.43 12.47
CA VAL A 24 4.84 15.47 11.67
C VAL A 24 4.49 15.87 10.25
N GLU A 25 5.11 16.95 9.80
CA GLU A 25 5.10 17.35 8.40
C GLU A 25 6.26 16.69 7.67
N PHE A 26 5.93 16.05 6.56
CA PHE A 26 6.94 15.51 5.65
C PHE A 26 7.32 16.61 4.67
N LYS A 27 8.58 17.04 4.73
CA LYS A 27 9.13 18.00 3.77
C LYS A 27 9.42 17.29 2.45
N ASP A 28 9.28 18.02 1.35
CA ASP A 28 9.73 17.62 0.01
C ASP A 28 9.11 16.34 -0.57
N THR A 29 7.90 15.96 -0.13
CA THR A 29 7.27 14.72 -0.62
C THR A 29 6.56 14.84 -1.96
N GLY A 30 6.38 16.05 -2.51
CA GLY A 30 5.83 16.34 -3.86
C GLY A 30 4.41 15.82 -4.16
N SER A 31 3.86 14.95 -3.31
CA SER A 31 2.63 14.18 -3.49
C SER A 31 1.85 14.10 -2.17
N PHE A 32 0.56 13.76 -2.28
CA PHE A 32 -0.30 13.39 -1.16
C PHE A 32 0.00 11.96 -0.68
N ILE A 33 -0.40 11.67 0.56
CA ILE A 33 -0.34 10.34 1.16
C ILE A 33 -1.37 9.45 0.46
N THR A 34 -0.92 8.33 -0.10
CA THR A 34 -1.78 7.37 -0.82
C THR A 34 -2.14 6.16 0.03
N GLY A 35 -1.40 5.87 1.11
CA GLY A 35 -1.73 4.77 1.99
C GLY A 35 -0.90 4.77 3.27
N LEU A 36 -1.39 4.02 4.25
CA LEU A 36 -0.69 3.73 5.51
C LEU A 36 -0.64 2.22 5.67
N GLY A 37 0.50 1.70 6.12
CA GLY A 37 0.63 0.29 6.46
C GLY A 37 1.62 0.06 7.59
N LYS A 38 1.79 -1.20 7.99
CA LYS A 38 2.79 -1.61 9.01
C LYS A 38 3.68 -2.75 8.54
N ILE A 39 4.93 -2.71 8.95
CA ILE A 39 5.91 -3.78 8.71
C ILE A 39 6.59 -4.04 10.05
N GLY A 40 6.23 -5.13 10.72
CA GLY A 40 6.67 -5.39 12.09
C GLY A 40 6.32 -4.21 13.01
N PRO A 41 7.31 -3.59 13.72
CA PRO A 41 7.09 -2.42 14.56
C PRO A 41 7.06 -1.09 13.78
N ASN A 42 7.41 -1.12 12.49
CA ASN A 42 7.56 0.08 11.67
C ASN A 42 6.21 0.50 11.10
N ILE A 43 6.01 1.80 10.99
CA ILE A 43 4.89 2.43 10.32
C ILE A 43 5.36 2.87 8.95
N MET A 44 4.61 2.51 7.92
CA MET A 44 4.89 2.83 6.54
C MET A 44 3.88 3.87 6.06
N VAL A 45 4.38 5.01 5.60
CA VAL A 45 3.57 6.07 4.99
C VAL A 45 3.88 6.09 3.51
N TYR A 46 2.91 5.72 2.70
CA TYR A 46 3.06 5.64 1.25
C TYR A 46 2.61 6.93 0.61
N PHE A 47 3.40 7.36 -0.37
CA PHE A 47 3.09 8.40 -1.33
C PHE A 47 3.10 7.77 -2.73
N ARG A 48 2.82 8.56 -3.76
CA ARG A 48 2.78 8.04 -5.14
C ARG A 48 4.14 7.51 -5.62
N ASP A 49 5.22 8.14 -5.20
CA ASP A 49 6.58 8.02 -5.73
C ASP A 49 7.65 7.80 -4.66
N LEU A 50 7.25 7.75 -3.38
CA LEU A 50 8.15 7.46 -2.27
C LEU A 50 7.42 6.77 -1.12
N VAL A 51 8.20 6.23 -0.20
CA VAL A 51 7.72 5.69 1.07
C VAL A 51 8.50 6.32 2.22
N VAL A 52 7.81 6.76 3.27
CA VAL A 52 8.41 7.21 4.52
C VAL A 52 8.24 6.12 5.57
N VAL A 53 9.34 5.75 6.22
CA VAL A 53 9.37 4.77 7.31
C VAL A 53 9.46 5.50 8.63
N GLY A 54 8.54 5.15 9.52
CA GLY A 54 8.51 5.61 10.90
C GLY A 54 8.51 4.46 11.89
N ASN A 55 8.73 4.80 13.15
CA ASN A 55 8.78 3.88 14.27
C ASN A 55 8.06 4.47 15.47
N ARG A 56 7.56 3.59 16.34
CA ARG A 56 7.05 4.00 17.65
C ARG A 56 8.21 4.33 18.58
N THR A 57 8.13 5.45 19.28
CA THR A 57 9.18 5.91 20.20
C THR A 57 8.96 5.40 21.64
N GLY A 58 7.71 5.08 21.99
CA GLY A 58 7.29 4.81 23.36
C GLY A 58 7.14 6.06 24.25
N ARG A 59 7.16 7.27 23.66
CA ARG A 59 6.97 8.55 24.37
C ARG A 59 5.60 9.14 24.10
N ASP A 60 4.92 9.63 25.12
CA ASP A 60 3.58 10.19 25.00
C ASP A 60 3.52 11.51 24.19
N THR A 61 4.57 12.33 24.27
CA THR A 61 4.64 13.62 23.57
C THR A 61 5.06 13.52 22.11
N GLU A 62 5.70 12.42 21.74
CA GLU A 62 6.18 12.16 20.38
C GLU A 62 6.06 10.66 20.09
N PRO A 63 4.85 10.10 19.98
CA PRO A 63 4.63 8.66 19.87
C PRO A 63 5.24 8.02 18.63
N PHE A 64 5.46 8.82 17.58
CA PHE A 64 6.00 8.39 16.30
C PHE A 64 7.18 9.26 15.88
N THR A 65 8.22 8.62 15.36
CA THR A 65 9.32 9.29 14.67
C THR A 65 9.39 8.79 13.23
N PHE A 66 9.66 9.68 12.28
CA PHE A 66 9.81 9.35 10.87
C PHE A 66 11.19 9.81 10.41
N SER A 67 12.04 8.88 9.99
CA SER A 67 13.46 9.17 9.79
C SER A 67 14.01 8.72 8.44
N VAL A 68 13.28 7.85 7.72
CA VAL A 68 13.79 7.27 6.48
C VAL A 68 12.81 7.50 5.35
N THR A 69 13.21 8.34 4.39
CA THR A 69 12.52 8.51 3.11
C THR A 69 13.16 7.62 2.06
N LYS A 70 12.34 6.84 1.36
CA LYS A 70 12.75 5.95 0.26
C LYS A 70 12.14 6.46 -1.04
N PRO A 71 12.87 7.26 -1.84
CA PRO A 71 12.37 7.78 -3.11
C PRO A 71 12.40 6.73 -4.22
N GLY A 72 11.59 6.95 -5.26
CA GLY A 72 11.65 6.23 -6.54
C GLY A 72 10.55 5.18 -6.73
N VAL A 73 10.02 4.62 -5.64
CA VAL A 73 8.91 3.66 -5.68
C VAL A 73 7.90 4.03 -4.60
N GLY A 74 6.63 4.12 -5.00
CA GLY A 74 5.51 4.41 -4.11
C GLY A 74 4.25 3.62 -4.48
N LEU A 75 3.15 3.96 -3.83
CA LEU A 75 1.84 3.32 -3.99
C LEU A 75 0.99 4.17 -4.94
N VAL A 76 0.84 3.71 -6.17
CA VAL A 76 0.05 4.42 -7.19
C VAL A 76 -1.45 4.18 -7.04
N ALA A 77 -1.82 2.99 -6.56
CA ALA A 77 -3.21 2.63 -6.33
C ALA A 77 -3.45 2.52 -4.81
N PRO A 78 -4.06 3.53 -4.16
CA PRO A 78 -4.26 3.58 -2.71
C PRO A 78 -4.84 2.30 -2.08
N ARG A 79 -5.77 1.65 -2.79
CA ARG A 79 -6.45 0.43 -2.32
C ARG A 79 -5.72 -0.86 -2.67
N SER A 80 -4.56 -0.79 -3.31
CA SER A 80 -3.77 -1.96 -3.72
C SER A 80 -2.76 -2.43 -2.67
N LEU A 81 -2.64 -1.70 -1.55
CA LEU A 81 -1.75 -2.04 -0.46
C LEU A 81 -2.27 -3.27 0.29
N ILE A 82 -1.45 -4.32 0.37
CA ILE A 82 -1.76 -5.58 1.04
C ILE A 82 -0.70 -5.82 2.12
N GLU A 83 -1.12 -5.95 3.37
CA GLU A 83 -0.24 -6.35 4.47
C GLU A 83 -0.26 -7.88 4.63
N TYR A 84 0.90 -8.52 4.65
CA TYR A 84 1.04 -9.97 4.84
C TYR A 84 2.40 -10.30 5.46
N ASN A 85 2.47 -11.25 6.41
CA ASN A 85 3.74 -11.74 6.98
C ASN A 85 4.78 -10.65 7.34
N SER A 86 4.35 -9.55 7.98
CA SER A 86 5.19 -8.38 8.29
C SER A 86 5.86 -7.74 7.06
N THR A 87 5.18 -7.80 5.93
CA THR A 87 5.59 -7.26 4.62
C THR A 87 4.37 -6.54 4.03
N ASN A 88 4.63 -5.54 3.20
CA ASN A 88 3.61 -4.89 2.41
C ASN A 88 3.84 -5.21 0.94
N ALA A 89 2.81 -5.64 0.23
CA ALA A 89 2.81 -5.73 -1.23
C ALA A 89 1.85 -4.70 -1.83
N PHE A 90 2.21 -4.15 -2.99
CA PHE A 90 1.45 -3.07 -3.59
C PHE A 90 1.75 -2.88 -5.08
N VAL A 91 0.87 -2.13 -5.76
CA VAL A 91 1.07 -1.70 -7.15
C VAL A 91 1.74 -0.33 -7.19
N GLY A 92 2.93 -0.29 -7.79
CA GLY A 92 3.65 0.95 -8.10
C GLY A 92 3.32 1.48 -9.49
N SER A 93 4.08 2.46 -9.95
CA SER A 93 3.87 3.11 -11.26
C SER A 93 4.18 2.22 -12.46
N ASN A 94 5.04 1.23 -12.26
CA ASN A 94 5.60 0.42 -13.34
C ASN A 94 5.72 -1.07 -12.99
N ASN A 95 5.48 -1.49 -11.76
CA ASN A 95 5.60 -2.90 -11.33
C ASN A 95 4.79 -3.18 -10.06
N PHE A 96 4.70 -4.46 -9.71
CA PHE A 96 4.29 -4.93 -8.40
C PHE A 96 5.50 -4.96 -7.48
N TYR A 97 5.34 -4.49 -6.26
CA TYR A 97 6.41 -4.37 -5.29
C TYR A 97 6.05 -5.06 -3.99
N ARG A 98 7.07 -5.55 -3.30
CA ARG A 98 7.01 -5.91 -1.87
C ARG A 98 8.00 -5.06 -1.08
N MET A 99 7.67 -4.78 0.17
CA MET A 99 8.54 -4.05 1.09
C MET A 99 8.54 -4.74 2.45
N ASP A 100 9.74 -5.02 2.96
CA ASP A 100 10.03 -5.71 4.23
C ASP A 100 10.64 -4.78 5.29
N GLY A 101 10.60 -3.47 5.04
CA GLY A 101 11.14 -2.43 5.92
C GLY A 101 12.49 -1.86 5.48
N ALA A 102 13.18 -2.49 4.54
CA ALA A 102 14.41 -1.95 3.95
C ALA A 102 14.10 -1.09 2.72
N THR A 103 13.86 -1.71 1.57
CA THR A 103 13.58 -1.02 0.30
C THR A 103 12.52 -1.79 -0.48
N PRO A 104 11.70 -1.12 -1.30
CA PRO A 104 10.81 -1.83 -2.22
C PRO A 104 11.60 -2.73 -3.16
N VAL A 105 11.18 -4.00 -3.25
CA VAL A 105 11.71 -5.02 -4.16
C VAL A 105 10.63 -5.39 -5.15
N ILE A 106 11.01 -5.60 -6.41
CA ILE A 106 10.10 -6.05 -7.46
C ILE A 106 9.57 -7.44 -7.11
N LEU A 107 8.26 -7.63 -7.21
CA LEU A 107 7.60 -8.92 -6.96
C LEU A 107 7.63 -9.82 -8.21
N ASP A 108 7.45 -9.23 -9.39
CA ASP A 108 7.53 -9.92 -10.68
C ASP A 108 8.89 -9.72 -11.33
N GLU A 109 9.90 -10.47 -10.87
CA GLU A 109 11.27 -10.36 -11.36
C GLU A 109 11.41 -10.73 -12.85
N GLN A 110 10.54 -11.61 -13.35
CA GLN A 110 10.51 -12.01 -14.76
C GLN A 110 9.77 -11.01 -15.66
N GLY A 111 9.02 -10.07 -15.07
CA GLY A 111 8.31 -9.00 -15.79
C GLY A 111 7.07 -9.44 -16.60
N LYS A 112 6.75 -10.74 -16.65
CA LYS A 112 5.65 -11.27 -17.46
C LYS A 112 4.29 -10.77 -16.97
N MET A 113 4.09 -10.74 -15.66
CA MET A 113 2.83 -10.30 -15.08
C MET A 113 2.69 -8.78 -15.12
N ARG A 114 3.80 -8.06 -14.91
CA ARG A 114 3.89 -6.63 -15.14
C ARG A 114 3.46 -6.29 -16.58
N GLU A 115 4.08 -6.89 -17.59
CA GLU A 115 3.72 -6.63 -18.99
C GLU A 115 2.24 -6.88 -19.23
N LYS A 116 1.74 -8.06 -18.84
CA LYS A 116 0.32 -8.40 -18.96
C LYS A 116 -0.59 -7.36 -18.29
N PHE A 117 -0.30 -6.97 -17.05
CA PHE A 117 -1.11 -6.01 -16.30
C PHE A 117 -1.10 -4.63 -16.94
N PHE A 118 0.07 -4.06 -17.19
CA PHE A 118 0.20 -2.69 -17.70
C PHE A 118 -0.21 -2.56 -19.18
N ASP A 119 -0.21 -3.66 -19.95
CA ASP A 119 -0.72 -3.68 -21.32
C ASP A 119 -2.25 -3.66 -21.38
N ILE A 120 -2.92 -4.35 -20.46
CA ILE A 120 -4.38 -4.53 -20.51
C ILE A 120 -5.15 -3.61 -19.55
N VAL A 121 -4.50 -3.04 -18.54
CA VAL A 121 -5.11 -2.10 -17.59
C VAL A 121 -4.75 -0.67 -17.98
N GLY A 122 -5.75 0.18 -18.19
CA GLY A 122 -5.52 1.60 -18.51
C GLY A 122 -4.97 2.37 -17.30
N GLN A 123 -4.16 3.42 -17.51
CA GLN A 123 -3.56 4.19 -16.40
C GLN A 123 -4.60 4.74 -15.41
N THR A 124 -5.79 5.13 -15.89
CA THR A 124 -6.92 5.59 -15.07
C THR A 124 -7.58 4.48 -14.25
N GLU A 125 -7.39 3.23 -14.65
CA GLU A 125 -7.90 2.04 -13.94
C GLU A 125 -6.85 1.46 -13.00
N ILE A 126 -5.55 1.61 -13.29
CA ILE A 126 -4.47 1.20 -12.38
C ILE A 126 -4.67 1.83 -11.01
N ILE A 127 -4.95 3.15 -10.94
CA ILE A 127 -5.18 3.86 -9.68
C ILE A 127 -6.38 3.33 -8.87
N LYS A 128 -7.29 2.60 -9.51
CA LYS A 128 -8.50 2.00 -8.91
C LYS A 128 -8.29 0.56 -8.47
N THR A 129 -7.10 0.00 -8.68
CA THR A 129 -6.78 -1.39 -8.33
C THR A 129 -6.97 -1.64 -6.84
N VAL A 130 -7.61 -2.75 -6.50
CA VAL A 130 -7.85 -3.18 -5.12
C VAL A 130 -7.01 -4.42 -4.81
N GLY A 131 -6.36 -4.44 -3.66
CA GLY A 131 -5.56 -5.55 -3.18
C GLY A 131 -6.32 -6.38 -2.15
N ILE A 132 -6.18 -7.70 -2.21
CA ILE A 132 -6.78 -8.66 -1.28
C ILE A 132 -5.74 -9.68 -0.86
N HIS A 133 -5.71 -10.00 0.44
CA HIS A 133 -4.90 -11.11 0.97
C HIS A 133 -5.77 -12.35 1.15
N ASN A 134 -5.59 -13.34 0.29
CA ASN A 134 -6.15 -14.67 0.51
C ASN A 134 -5.15 -15.51 1.30
N ARG A 135 -5.29 -15.50 2.63
CA ARG A 135 -4.37 -16.21 3.52
C ARG A 135 -4.45 -17.73 3.38
N LEU A 136 -5.61 -18.29 3.03
CA LEU A 136 -5.81 -19.74 2.97
C LEU A 136 -4.99 -20.37 1.85
N GLU A 137 -4.98 -19.72 0.68
CA GLU A 137 -4.25 -20.20 -0.51
C GLU A 137 -2.85 -19.58 -0.67
N ASN A 138 -2.45 -18.73 0.27
CA ASN A 138 -1.20 -17.98 0.23
C ASN A 138 -1.10 -17.02 -0.97
N GLU A 139 -2.18 -16.30 -1.28
CA GLU A 139 -2.23 -15.40 -2.45
C GLU A 139 -2.40 -13.92 -2.09
N LEU A 140 -1.74 -13.07 -2.87
CA LEU A 140 -1.96 -11.64 -2.93
C LEU A 140 -2.65 -11.35 -4.26
N ILE A 141 -3.87 -10.86 -4.21
CA ILE A 141 -4.69 -10.68 -5.42
C ILE A 141 -4.92 -9.19 -5.65
N TRP A 142 -4.51 -8.71 -6.81
CA TRP A 142 -4.83 -7.36 -7.27
C TRP A 142 -5.95 -7.43 -8.30
N ILE A 143 -7.04 -6.72 -8.05
CA ILE A 143 -8.21 -6.70 -8.92
C ILE A 143 -8.25 -5.36 -9.65
N ALA A 144 -8.26 -5.39 -10.98
CA ALA A 144 -8.32 -4.20 -11.81
C ALA A 144 -9.28 -4.37 -12.98
N ASN A 145 -9.85 -3.25 -13.43
CA ASN A 145 -10.61 -3.18 -14.68
C ASN A 145 -9.64 -3.14 -15.86
N THR A 146 -9.93 -3.92 -16.89
CA THR A 146 -9.18 -3.97 -18.13
C THR A 146 -9.75 -2.98 -19.15
N LYS A 147 -8.99 -2.67 -20.19
CA LYS A 147 -9.42 -1.82 -21.33
C LYS A 147 -10.55 -2.44 -22.16
N ALA A 148 -10.78 -3.75 -22.02
CA ALA A 148 -11.81 -4.49 -22.75
C ALA A 148 -13.11 -4.67 -21.93
N ASP A 149 -13.37 -3.77 -20.97
CA ASP A 149 -14.55 -3.75 -20.10
C ASP A 149 -14.78 -5.01 -19.23
N GLY A 150 -13.71 -5.77 -18.92
CA GLY A 150 -13.72 -6.88 -17.97
C GLY A 150 -12.90 -6.61 -16.69
N LYS A 151 -13.12 -7.37 -15.62
CA LYS A 151 -12.31 -7.35 -14.39
C LYS A 151 -11.45 -8.61 -14.29
N LEU A 152 -10.18 -8.45 -13.95
CA LEU A 152 -9.27 -9.57 -13.71
C LEU A 152 -8.63 -9.47 -12.34
N GLY A 153 -8.38 -10.63 -11.73
CA GLY A 153 -7.54 -10.79 -10.54
C GLY A 153 -6.14 -11.24 -10.94
N PHE A 154 -5.12 -10.49 -10.54
CA PHE A 154 -3.72 -10.82 -10.72
C PHE A 154 -3.21 -11.35 -9.39
N ALA A 155 -3.07 -12.67 -9.28
CA ALA A 155 -2.78 -13.35 -8.03
C ALA A 155 -1.32 -13.78 -7.97
N TYR A 156 -0.62 -13.43 -6.90
CA TYR A 156 0.72 -13.91 -6.61
C TYR A 156 0.70 -14.85 -5.41
N ASN A 157 1.08 -16.11 -5.61
CA ASN A 157 1.25 -17.06 -4.53
C ASN A 157 2.59 -16.79 -3.82
N TYR A 158 2.55 -16.25 -2.61
CA TYR A 158 3.76 -15.84 -1.89
C TYR A 158 4.52 -16.99 -1.21
N LEU A 159 4.00 -18.21 -1.25
CA LEU A 159 4.71 -19.41 -0.78
C LEU A 159 5.52 -20.04 -1.91
N ILE A 160 4.92 -20.15 -3.10
CA ILE A 160 5.52 -20.82 -4.27
C ILE A 160 6.29 -19.82 -5.15
N GLY A 161 5.92 -18.55 -5.15
CA GLY A 161 6.52 -17.50 -5.97
C GLY A 161 5.98 -17.45 -7.40
N GLU A 162 4.76 -17.93 -7.61
CA GLU A 162 4.13 -18.03 -8.93
C GLU A 162 2.94 -17.09 -9.08
N TRP A 163 2.67 -16.72 -10.32
CA TRP A 163 1.58 -15.83 -10.68
C TRP A 163 0.45 -16.58 -11.39
N ASN A 164 -0.78 -16.26 -11.01
CA ASN A 164 -2.01 -16.72 -11.65
C ASN A 164 -2.85 -15.51 -12.09
N VAL A 165 -3.75 -15.74 -13.04
CA VAL A 165 -4.77 -14.76 -13.44
C VAL A 165 -6.13 -15.40 -13.32
N TYR A 166 -7.01 -14.71 -12.60
CA TYR A 166 -8.38 -15.11 -12.33
C TYR A 166 -9.34 -14.21 -13.10
N ASP A 167 -10.39 -14.81 -13.65
CA ASP A 167 -11.54 -14.03 -14.11
C ASP A 167 -12.35 -13.60 -12.89
N TYR A 168 -12.63 -12.31 -12.76
CA TYR A 168 -13.36 -11.82 -11.60
C TYR A 168 -14.77 -12.41 -11.52
N ALA A 169 -15.44 -12.66 -12.64
CA ALA A 169 -16.81 -13.16 -12.64
C ALA A 169 -16.90 -14.64 -12.23
N ASP A 170 -15.89 -15.43 -12.60
CA ASP A 170 -15.92 -16.88 -12.42
C ASP A 170 -15.20 -17.33 -11.14
N ASP A 171 -14.11 -16.64 -10.77
CA ASP A 171 -13.19 -17.10 -9.71
C ASP A 171 -13.26 -16.23 -8.44
N ILE A 172 -13.73 -14.98 -8.53
CA ILE A 172 -13.71 -14.02 -7.42
C ILE A 172 -15.13 -13.70 -6.95
N THR A 173 -15.51 -14.32 -5.83
CA THR A 173 -16.86 -14.17 -5.27
C THR A 173 -17.07 -12.88 -4.45
N CYS A 174 -15.99 -12.19 -4.05
CA CYS A 174 -16.05 -10.93 -3.33
C CYS A 174 -14.80 -10.06 -3.52
N GLY A 175 -14.96 -8.74 -3.40
CA GLY A 175 -13.86 -7.77 -3.45
C GLY A 175 -13.89 -6.83 -4.66
N GLY A 176 -13.03 -5.82 -4.68
CA GLY A 176 -13.01 -4.82 -5.76
C GLY A 176 -13.82 -3.54 -5.47
N GLN A 177 -13.67 -2.54 -6.32
CA GLN A 177 -14.34 -1.25 -6.16
C GLN A 177 -15.79 -1.34 -6.67
N GLY A 178 -16.76 -1.05 -5.79
CA GLY A 178 -18.16 -0.87 -6.17
C GLY A 178 -18.35 0.29 -7.15
N ALA A 179 -19.48 0.34 -7.85
CA ALA A 179 -19.83 1.49 -8.69
C ALA A 179 -19.84 2.76 -7.84
N ILE A 180 -19.20 3.82 -8.34
CA ILE A 180 -19.20 5.16 -7.74
C ILE A 180 -20.40 5.93 -8.27
#